data_AF-A0A7C3NXU3-F1
#
_entry.id   AF-A0A7C3NXU3-F1
#
_cell.length_a   1.000
_cell.length_b   1.000
_cell.length_c   1.000
_cell.angle_alpha   90.00
_cell.angle_beta   90.00
_cell.angle_gamma   90.00
#
_symmetry.space_group_name_H-M   'P 1'
#
loop_
_entity.id
_entity.type
_entity.pdbx_description
1 polymer ?
#
loop_
_entity_poly.entity_id
_entity_poly.type
_entity_poly.pdbx_seq_one_letter_code
_entity_poly.pdbx_strand_id
1 'polypeptide(L)'
;MLQVTIEMSLPVYDAFIEKCDPASREYSILKNGVILRSSDGDHPARTMKILCTMEDADKLLFSASGVCPEAVEDIARAIADALKLPDSGEPS
;
A
#
# COMPACT_ATOMS: atom_id res chain seq x y z
N MET A 1 -10.56 -3.48 -14.20
CA MET A 1 -9.21 -3.70 -13.64
C MET A 1 -9.36 -3.86 -12.14
N LEU A 2 -8.71 -4.85 -11.54
CA LEU A 2 -8.75 -5.05 -10.09
C LEU A 2 -7.91 -3.95 -9.41
N GLN A 3 -8.48 -3.32 -8.40
CA GLN A 3 -7.81 -2.28 -7.61
C GLN A 3 -7.38 -2.87 -6.26
N VAL A 4 -6.27 -2.37 -5.75
CA VAL A 4 -5.69 -2.77 -4.47
C VAL A 4 -5.52 -1.51 -3.63
N THR A 5 -5.94 -1.58 -2.36
CA THR A 5 -5.67 -0.53 -1.38
C THR A 5 -4.58 -1.02 -0.45
N ILE A 6 -3.40 -0.41 -0.55
CA ILE A 6 -2.26 -0.74 0.30
C ILE A 6 -2.30 0.16 1.53
N GLU A 7 -2.32 -0.46 2.72
CA GLU A 7 -2.22 0.22 4.01
C GLU A 7 -0.90 -0.11 4.65
N MET A 8 -0.10 0.93 4.95
CA MET A 8 1.17 0.79 5.65
C MET A 8 1.40 1.95 6.62
N SER A 9 2.22 1.72 7.64
CA SER A 9 2.58 2.76 8.60
C SER A 9 3.41 3.86 7.92
N LEU A 10 3.23 5.13 8.33
CA LEU A 10 4.06 6.23 7.80
C LEU A 10 5.58 5.96 7.82
N PRO A 11 6.20 5.44 8.90
CA PRO A 11 7.65 5.18 8.88
C PRO A 11 8.07 4.17 7.79
N VAL A 12 7.24 3.16 7.52
CA VAL A 12 7.51 2.19 6.45
C VAL A 12 7.37 2.83 5.08
N TYR A 13 6.35 3.69 4.91
CA TYR A 13 6.17 4.45 3.68
C TYR A 13 7.35 5.40 3.40
N ASP A 14 7.76 6.21 4.39
CA ASP A 14 8.90 7.13 4.26
C ASP A 14 10.18 6.34 3.90
N ALA A 15 10.46 5.24 4.61
CA ALA A 15 11.61 4.41 4.32
C ALA A 15 11.57 3.76 2.92
N PHE A 16 10.37 3.45 2.40
CA PHE A 16 10.21 2.88 1.07
C PHE A 16 10.37 3.93 -0.02
N ILE A 17 9.69 5.08 0.10
CA ILE A 17 9.72 6.14 -0.92
C ILE A 17 11.11 6.79 -1.03
N GLU A 18 11.87 6.90 0.06
CA GLU A 18 13.26 7.40 0.03
C GLU A 18 14.21 6.50 -0.76
N LYS A 19 13.90 5.20 -0.87
CA LYS A 19 14.71 4.22 -1.60
C LYS A 19 14.27 4.03 -3.05
N CYS A 20 13.10 4.53 -3.42
CA CYS A 20 12.63 4.50 -4.79
C CYS A 20 13.28 5.60 -5.62
N ASP A 21 13.66 5.28 -6.86
CA ASP A 21 14.12 6.28 -7.82
C ASP A 21 12.97 7.25 -8.18
N PRO A 22 13.18 8.57 -8.12
CA PRO A 22 12.12 9.55 -8.33
C PRO A 22 11.58 9.59 -9.77
N ALA A 23 12.31 9.04 -10.76
CA ALA A 23 11.85 8.91 -12.14
C ALA A 23 11.10 7.59 -12.39
N SER A 24 11.12 6.65 -11.44
CA SER A 24 10.43 5.37 -11.55
C SER A 24 8.91 5.48 -11.39
N ARG A 25 8.20 4.52 -11.98
CA ARG A 25 6.73 4.45 -11.92
C ARG A 25 6.25 4.17 -10.50
N GLU A 26 7.00 3.38 -9.74
CA GLU A 26 6.77 3.04 -8.34
C GLU A 26 6.69 4.28 -7.45
N TYR A 27 7.65 5.20 -7.61
CA TYR A 27 7.66 6.46 -6.89
C TYR A 27 6.43 7.32 -7.22
N SER A 28 6.00 7.32 -8.49
CA SER A 28 4.77 8.01 -8.91
C SER A 28 3.52 7.38 -8.30
N ILE A 29 3.47 6.06 -8.16
CA ILE A 29 2.35 5.36 -7.50
C ILE A 29 2.31 5.69 -6.01
N LEU A 30 3.46 5.63 -5.33
CA LEU A 30 3.58 5.96 -3.90
C LEU A 30 3.11 7.39 -3.60
N LYS A 31 3.44 8.35 -4.47
CA LYS A 31 2.98 9.74 -4.36
C LYS A 31 1.47 9.94 -4.47
N ASN A 32 0.73 8.99 -5.06
CA ASN A 32 -0.72 9.06 -5.11
C ASN A 32 -1.39 8.62 -3.80
N GLY A 33 -0.62 8.22 -2.79
CA GLY A 33 -1.17 7.82 -1.50
C GLY A 33 -1.76 9.00 -0.71
N VAL A 34 -2.72 8.67 0.16
CA VAL A 34 -3.40 9.58 1.07
C VAL A 34 -3.06 9.18 2.50
N ILE A 35 -2.63 10.15 3.30
CA ILE A 35 -2.38 9.95 4.72
C ILE A 35 -3.72 9.96 5.44
N LEU A 36 -4.09 8.82 6.04
CA LEU A 36 -5.19 8.75 6.98
C LEU A 36 -4.70 9.00 8.40
N ARG A 37 -5.42 9.86 9.10
CA ARG A 37 -5.28 10.03 10.55
C ARG A 37 -6.42 9.26 11.20
N SER A 38 -6.11 8.11 11.79
CA SER A 38 -7.07 7.42 12.65
C SER A 38 -7.19 8.24 13.94
N SER A 39 -8.37 8.82 14.18
CA SER A 39 -8.64 9.60 15.39
C SER A 39 -9.07 8.74 16.58
N ASP A 40 -8.98 7.42 16.44
CA ASP A 40 -9.40 6.42 17.41
C ASP A 40 -8.25 6.17 18.41
N GLY A 41 -8.23 6.94 19.49
CA GLY A 41 -7.41 6.67 20.67
C GLY A 41 -6.21 7.60 20.93
N ASP A 42 -5.64 7.41 22.13
CA ASP A 42 -4.61 8.22 22.80
C ASP A 42 -3.31 8.41 21.97
N HIS A 43 -3.14 7.65 20.89
CA HIS A 43 -2.03 7.76 19.95
C HIS A 43 -2.58 7.78 18.52
N PRO A 44 -2.63 8.93 17.83
CA PRO A 44 -3.09 8.98 16.44
C PRO A 44 -2.07 8.26 15.55
N ALA A 45 -2.33 6.98 15.27
CA ALA A 45 -1.57 6.22 14.30
C ALA A 45 -1.83 6.84 12.92
N ARG A 46 -0.75 7.29 12.27
CA ARG A 46 -0.79 7.81 10.91
C ARG A 46 -0.46 6.68 9.95
N THR A 47 -1.41 6.35 9.10
CA THR A 47 -1.29 5.28 8.12
C THR A 47 -1.36 5.89 6.73
N MET A 48 -0.49 5.44 5.84
CA MET A 48 -0.54 5.78 4.43
C MET A 48 -1.43 4.78 3.70
N LYS A 49 -2.39 5.29 2.93
CA LYS A 49 -3.23 4.51 2.03
C LYS A 49 -2.88 4.80 0.59
N ILE A 50 -2.55 3.78 -0.20
CA ILE A 50 -2.26 3.93 -1.62
C ILE A 50 -3.28 3.10 -2.39
N LEU A 51 -4.08 3.76 -3.23
CA LEU A 51 -4.99 3.09 -4.16
C LEU A 51 -4.27 2.93 -5.51
N CYS A 52 -4.05 1.69 -5.94
CA CYS A 52 -3.40 1.41 -7.21
C CYS A 52 -4.04 0.22 -7.93
N THR A 53 -3.63 -0.05 -9.15
CA THR A 53 -4.06 -1.27 -9.85
C THR A 53 -3.31 -2.49 -9.30
N MET A 54 -3.85 -3.68 -9.52
CA MET A 54 -3.16 -4.94 -9.18
C MET A 54 -1.77 -5.06 -9.84
N GLU A 55 -1.64 -4.61 -11.09
CA GLU A 55 -0.35 -4.60 -11.80
C GLU A 55 0.65 -3.63 -11.13
N ASP A 56 0.19 -2.46 -10.72
CA ASP A 56 1.02 -1.50 -10.00
C ASP A 56 1.41 -2.05 -8.61
N ALA A 57 0.49 -2.73 -7.91
CA ALA A 57 0.78 -3.36 -6.62
C ALA A 57 1.85 -4.45 -6.74
N ASP A 58 1.80 -5.27 -7.80
CA ASP A 58 2.82 -6.29 -8.07
C ASP A 58 4.21 -5.68 -8.33
N LYS A 59 4.25 -4.57 -9.09
CA LYS A 59 5.49 -3.79 -9.30
C LYS A 59 6.03 -3.21 -8.00
N LEU A 60 5.16 -2.67 -7.15
CA LEU A 60 5.55 -2.17 -5.83
C LEU A 60 6.10 -3.30 -4.95
N LEU A 61 5.47 -4.48 -4.97
CA LEU A 61 5.92 -5.64 -4.20
C LEU A 61 7.32 -6.10 -4.65
N PHE A 62 7.52 -6.20 -5.97
CA PHE A 62 8.81 -6.57 -6.54
C PHE A 62 9.90 -5.57 -6.13
N SER A 63 9.65 -4.27 -6.26
CA SER A 63 10.60 -3.23 -5.88
C SER A 63 10.85 -3.19 -4.36
N ALA A 64 9.81 -3.34 -3.54
CA ALA A 64 9.94 -3.41 -2.07
C ALA A 64 10.81 -4.59 -1.63
N SER A 65 10.71 -5.75 -2.30
CA SER A 65 11.52 -6.93 -1.95
C SER A 65 13.03 -6.70 -2.06
N GLY A 66 13.45 -5.78 -2.93
CA GLY A 66 14.87 -5.45 -3.11
C GLY A 66 15.38 -4.34 -2.17
N VAL A 67 14.52 -3.41 -1.76
CA VAL A 67 14.98 -2.17 -1.07
C VAL A 67 14.36 -1.95 0.31
N CYS A 68 13.13 -2.42 0.55
CA CYS A 68 12.38 -2.19 1.78
C CYS A 68 11.55 -3.43 2.16
N PRO A 69 12.17 -4.43 2.81
CA PRO A 69 11.47 -5.67 3.18
C PRO A 69 10.32 -5.44 4.15
N GLU A 70 10.33 -4.35 4.93
CA GLU A 70 9.25 -3.95 5.82
C GLU A 70 7.96 -3.64 5.05
N ALA A 71 8.07 -3.00 3.88
CA ALA A 71 6.91 -2.70 3.04
C ALA A 71 6.34 -3.94 2.33
N VAL A 72 7.14 -5.00 2.16
CA VAL A 72 6.73 -6.23 1.46
C VAL A 72 5.54 -6.88 2.15
N GLU A 73 5.55 -6.95 3.49
CA GLU A 73 4.48 -7.59 4.24
C GLU A 73 3.15 -6.83 4.05
N ASP A 74 3.17 -5.51 4.16
CA ASP A 74 1.99 -4.65 3.99
C ASP A 74 1.43 -4.74 2.56
N ILE A 75 2.29 -4.70 1.54
CA ILE A 75 1.89 -4.79 0.13
C ILE A 75 1.36 -6.18 -0.21
N ALA A 76 2.06 -7.25 0.20
CA ALA A 76 1.63 -8.62 -0.06
C ALA A 76 0.29 -8.93 0.62
N ARG A 77 0.09 -8.42 1.84
CA ARG A 77 -1.18 -8.53 2.56
C ARG A 77 -2.31 -7.84 1.79
N ALA A 78 -2.10 -6.61 1.32
CA ALA A 78 -3.09 -5.87 0.54
C ALA A 78 -3.47 -6.57 -0.77
N ILE A 79 -2.48 -7.11 -1.49
CA ILE A 79 -2.69 -7.90 -2.70
C ILE A 79 -3.52 -9.16 -2.40
N ALA A 80 -3.15 -9.89 -1.34
CA ALA A 80 -3.86 -11.09 -0.93
C ALA A 80 -5.30 -10.76 -0.50
N ASP A 81 -5.54 -9.65 0.18
CA ASP A 81 -6.88 -9.19 0.57
C ASP A 81 -7.74 -8.85 -0.65
N ALA A 82 -7.17 -8.13 -1.61
CA ALA A 82 -7.84 -7.80 -2.87
C ALA A 82 -8.21 -9.02 -3.72
N LEU A 83 -7.40 -10.08 -3.68
CA LEU A 83 -7.69 -11.37 -4.32
C LEU A 83 -8.69 -12.22 -3.53
N LYS A 84 -8.77 -12.01 -2.22
CA LYS A 84 -9.68 -12.74 -1.33
C LYS A 84 -11.07 -12.16 -1.29
N LEU A 85 -11.26 -10.87 -1.64
CA LEU A 85 -12.58 -10.25 -1.78
C LEU A 85 -13.44 -11.13 -2.70
N PRO A 86 -14.39 -11.92 -2.14
CA PRO A 86 -15.48 -12.40 -2.96
C PRO A 86 -16.28 -11.16 -3.32
N ASP A 87 -16.96 -11.22 -4.46
CA ASP A 87 -18.17 -10.43 -4.68
C ASP A 87 -19.18 -10.82 -3.59
N SER A 88 -18.99 -10.32 -2.36
CA SER A 88 -19.97 -10.36 -1.28
C SER A 88 -20.75 -9.06 -1.48
N GLY A 89 -21.80 -9.01 -2.30
CA GLY A 89 -22.90 -9.95 -2.19
C GLY A 89 -23.48 -9.77 -0.79
N GLU A 90 -24.15 -8.64 -0.55
CA GLU A 90 -25.09 -8.49 0.57
C GLU A 90 -26.04 -9.70 0.57
N PRO A 91 -26.10 -10.51 1.63
CA PRO A 91 -27.30 -11.26 1.95
C PRO A 91 -28.18 -10.38 2.85
N SER A 92 -29.40 -10.19 2.37
CA SER A 92 -30.53 -9.48 2.99
C SER A 92 -30.93 -9.99 4.37
#